data_AF-Q9Z5R5-F1
#
_entry.id   AF-Q9Z5R5-F1
#
_cell.length_a   1.000
_cell.length_b   1.000
_cell.length_c   1.000
_cell.angle_alpha   90.00
_cell.angle_beta   90.00
_cell.angle_gamma   90.00
#
_symmetry.space_group_name_H-M   'P 1'
#
loop_
_entity.id
_entity.type
_entity.pdbx_description
1 polymer ?
#
loop_
_entity_poly.entity_id
_entity_poly.type
_entity_poly.pdbx_seq_one_letter_code
_entity_poly.pdbx_strand_id
1 'polypeptide(L)'
;WVAFGIRVMTQFEHFVPAAWEALKPQISTRYAEEGSNKVREAAIIPGPAPADPTPALRANGWSEEDISKLKATLDALNYGNPKYLILITAWNEAWHGRDAGGRAGKRLDSVQSERIPYGLPQGVEKLHLIDPEAADEHVQCLLKDIRDAFLHHGPASDF
;
A
#
# COMPACT_ATOMS: atom_id res chain seq x y z
N TRP A 1 -6.60 -0.51 -4.54
CA TRP A 1 -5.90 0.13 -5.67
C TRP A 1 -4.75 -0.77 -6.11
N VAL A 2 -4.20 -0.56 -7.30
CA VAL A 2 -2.90 -1.12 -7.72
C VAL A 2 -1.83 -0.10 -7.36
N ALA A 3 -0.74 -0.48 -6.70
CA ALA A 3 0.29 0.46 -6.27
C ALA A 3 0.98 1.19 -7.44
N PHE A 4 1.41 2.43 -7.21
CA PHE A 4 2.10 3.25 -8.22
C PHE A 4 3.31 2.57 -8.83
N GLY A 5 4.18 1.98 -8.00
CA GLY A 5 5.35 1.24 -8.49
C GLY A 5 4.96 0.13 -9.48
N ILE A 6 3.85 -0.58 -9.26
CA ILE A 6 3.37 -1.61 -10.20
C ILE A 6 2.89 -0.96 -11.50
N ARG A 7 2.15 0.15 -11.43
CA ARG A 7 1.69 0.88 -12.63
C ARG A 7 2.86 1.42 -13.47
N VAL A 8 3.91 1.94 -12.84
CA VAL A 8 5.12 2.38 -13.55
C VAL A 8 5.85 1.18 -14.14
N MET A 9 6.10 0.14 -13.34
CA MET A 9 6.85 -1.03 -13.80
C MET A 9 6.11 -1.84 -14.87
N THR A 10 4.78 -1.71 -15.00
CA THR A 10 4.02 -2.42 -16.04
C THR A 10 4.34 -1.93 -17.45
N GLN A 11 4.99 -0.76 -17.58
CA GLN A 11 5.48 -0.25 -18.85
C GLN A 11 6.67 -1.06 -19.38
N PHE A 12 7.34 -1.84 -18.52
CA PHE A 12 8.40 -2.76 -18.91
C PHE A 12 7.81 -4.13 -19.23
N GLU A 13 8.03 -4.58 -20.46
CA GLU A 13 7.45 -5.83 -20.96
C GLU A 13 7.85 -7.02 -20.07
N HIS A 14 6.88 -7.91 -19.83
CA HIS A 14 7.01 -9.17 -19.07
C HIS A 14 7.36 -9.08 -17.58
N PHE A 15 7.97 -7.99 -17.10
CA PHE A 15 8.46 -7.91 -15.72
C PHE A 15 7.33 -8.11 -14.71
N VAL A 16 6.29 -7.27 -14.74
CA VAL A 16 5.18 -7.35 -13.77
C VAL A 16 4.45 -8.70 -13.84
N PRO A 17 4.04 -9.22 -15.02
CA PRO A 17 3.42 -10.54 -15.10
C PRO A 17 4.28 -11.67 -14.53
N ALA A 18 5.57 -11.74 -14.89
CA ALA A 18 6.45 -12.81 -14.43
C ALA A 18 6.75 -12.70 -12.92
N ALA A 19 7.04 -11.50 -12.42
CA ALA A 19 7.30 -11.25 -11.01
C ALA A 19 6.06 -11.49 -10.14
N TRP A 20 4.87 -11.16 -10.65
CA TRP A 20 3.61 -11.43 -9.97
C TRP A 20 3.29 -12.92 -9.90
N GLU A 21 3.45 -13.67 -11.00
CA GLU A 21 3.21 -15.13 -10.99
C GLU A 21 4.11 -15.86 -9.98
N ALA A 22 5.37 -15.42 -9.84
CA ALA A 22 6.27 -15.96 -8.83
C ALA A 22 5.84 -15.63 -7.39
N LEU A 23 5.39 -14.39 -7.15
CA LEU A 23 5.06 -13.90 -5.81
C LEU A 23 3.65 -14.29 -5.33
N LYS A 24 2.66 -14.33 -6.23
CA LYS A 24 1.25 -14.59 -5.93
C LYS A 24 1.01 -15.74 -4.96
N PRO A 25 1.60 -16.95 -5.12
CA PRO A 25 1.38 -18.03 -4.16
C PRO A 25 1.97 -17.74 -2.78
N GLN A 26 3.00 -16.90 -2.66
CA GLN A 26 3.65 -16.57 -1.39
C GLN A 26 2.92 -15.45 -0.65
N ILE A 27 2.59 -14.35 -1.35
CA ILE A 27 1.94 -13.17 -0.74
C ILE A 27 0.48 -13.44 -0.36
N SER A 28 -0.13 -14.50 -0.91
CA SER A 28 -1.51 -14.90 -0.58
C SER A 28 -1.61 -15.77 0.67
N THR A 29 -0.54 -15.91 1.46
CA THR A 29 -0.48 -16.77 2.65
C THR A 29 -0.73 -16.01 3.96
N ARG A 30 -1.10 -16.73 5.02
CA ARG A 30 -1.14 -16.21 6.39
C ARG A 30 0.22 -15.65 6.81
N TYR A 31 1.32 -16.30 6.44
CA TYR A 31 2.68 -15.83 6.73
C TYR A 31 2.95 -14.42 6.17
N ALA A 32 2.58 -14.17 4.92
CA ALA A 32 2.72 -12.84 4.32
C ALA A 32 1.79 -11.80 4.95
N GLU A 33 0.59 -12.20 5.37
CA GLU A 33 -0.34 -11.35 6.14
C GLU A 33 0.27 -10.93 7.48
N GLU A 34 0.83 -11.88 8.23
CA GLU A 34 1.48 -11.61 9.52
C GLU A 34 2.74 -10.73 9.34
N GLY A 35 3.53 -10.96 8.29
CA GLY A 35 4.65 -10.09 7.95
C GLY A 35 4.20 -8.65 7.67
N SER A 36 3.10 -8.50 6.93
CA SER A 36 2.50 -7.19 6.64
C SER A 36 1.97 -6.51 7.91
N ASN A 37 1.41 -7.28 8.86
CA ASN A 37 0.98 -6.75 10.16
C ASN A 37 2.16 -6.24 10.99
N LYS A 38 3.27 -6.99 11.03
CA LYS A 38 4.49 -6.54 11.72
C LYS A 38 5.04 -5.23 11.14
N VAL A 39 5.04 -5.10 9.82
CA VAL A 39 5.41 -3.83 9.15
C VAL A 39 4.47 -2.70 9.56
N ARG A 40 3.15 -2.96 9.61
CA ARG A 40 2.16 -1.95 10.03
C ARG A 40 2.35 -1.50 11.47
N GLU A 41 2.58 -2.44 12.39
CA GLU A 41 2.84 -2.17 13.81
C GLU A 41 4.13 -1.36 14.00
N ALA A 42 5.18 -1.67 13.23
CA ALA A 42 6.45 -0.98 13.26
C ALA A 42 6.45 0.40 12.57
N ALA A 43 5.37 0.75 11.85
CA ALA A 43 5.29 2.01 11.10
C ALA A 43 4.97 3.24 11.97
N ILE A 44 4.76 3.07 13.28
CA ILE A 44 4.51 4.18 14.20
C ILE A 44 5.82 4.95 14.44
N ILE A 45 5.82 6.23 14.07
CA ILE A 45 6.96 7.12 14.25
C ILE A 45 7.06 7.50 15.75
N PRO A 46 8.21 7.28 16.41
CA PRO A 46 8.41 7.70 17.79
C PRO A 46 8.33 9.22 17.93
N GLY A 47 7.47 9.71 18.82
CA GLY A 47 7.27 11.13 19.06
C GLY A 47 5.92 11.44 19.69
N PRO A 48 5.61 12.74 19.94
CA PRO A 48 4.27 13.13 20.33
C PRO A 48 3.28 12.77 19.22
N ALA A 49 2.10 12.30 19.60
CA ALA A 49 1.02 12.07 18.65
C ALA A 49 0.65 13.40 17.96
N PRO A 50 0.41 13.41 16.64
CA PRO A 50 -0.12 14.58 15.96
C PRO A 50 -1.51 14.93 16.52
N ALA A 51 -1.89 16.20 16.41
CA ALA A 51 -3.22 16.65 16.81
C ALA A 51 -4.31 15.93 15.99
N ASP A 52 -5.44 15.61 16.63
CA ASP A 52 -6.60 15.05 15.94
C ASP A 52 -7.12 16.07 14.91
N PRO A 53 -7.17 15.73 13.60
CA PRO A 53 -7.68 16.64 12.58
C PRO A 53 -9.21 16.76 12.58
N THR A 54 -9.94 15.90 13.29
CA THR A 54 -11.41 15.85 13.29
C THR A 54 -12.08 17.22 13.62
N PRO A 55 -11.65 17.97 14.65
CA PRO A 55 -12.22 19.29 14.95
C PRO A 55 -12.03 20.29 13.80
N ALA A 56 -10.86 20.27 13.14
CA ALA A 56 -10.57 21.15 12.02
C ALA A 56 -11.41 20.78 10.78
N LEU A 57 -11.60 19.49 10.49
CA LEU A 57 -12.48 19.03 9.41
C LEU A 57 -13.92 19.50 9.63
N ARG A 58 -14.45 19.34 10.85
CA ARG A 58 -15.79 19.82 11.22
C ARG A 58 -15.92 21.33 11.07
N ALA A 59 -14.92 22.10 11.51
CA ALA A 59 -14.90 23.55 11.36
C ALA A 59 -14.89 23.99 9.88
N ASN A 60 -14.34 23.16 8.99
CA ASN A 60 -14.37 23.35 7.53
C ASN A 60 -15.63 22.76 6.86
N GLY A 61 -16.65 22.39 7.63
CA GLY A 61 -17.95 21.95 7.10
C GLY A 61 -18.03 20.49 6.69
N TRP A 62 -17.04 19.66 7.03
CA TRP A 62 -17.12 18.22 6.74
C TRP A 62 -18.18 17.54 7.60
N SER A 63 -18.99 16.68 6.98
CA SER A 63 -19.96 15.85 7.70
C SER A 63 -19.27 14.67 8.39
N GLU A 64 -19.94 14.07 9.39
CA GLU A 64 -19.45 12.82 10.00
C GLU A 64 -19.36 11.68 8.98
N GLU A 65 -20.21 11.69 7.96
CA GLU A 65 -20.16 10.71 6.87
C GLU A 65 -18.89 10.86 6.03
N ASP A 66 -18.51 12.09 5.67
CA ASP A 66 -17.28 12.36 4.91
C ASP A 66 -16.03 12.01 5.71
N ILE A 67 -16.02 12.34 7.00
CA ILE A 67 -14.93 11.97 7.91
C ILE A 67 -14.83 10.45 8.04
N SER A 68 -15.95 9.74 8.09
CA SER A 68 -15.98 8.28 8.11
C SER A 68 -15.43 7.67 6.81
N LYS A 69 -15.81 8.22 5.64
CA LYS A 69 -15.26 7.81 4.33
C LYS A 69 -13.76 8.06 4.22
N LEU A 70 -13.28 9.19 4.75
CA LEU A 70 -11.85 9.50 4.83
C LEU A 70 -11.12 8.46 5.70
N LYS A 71 -11.63 8.16 6.90
CA LYS A 71 -11.04 7.15 7.79
C LYS A 71 -11.00 5.77 7.13
N ALA A 72 -12.08 5.33 6.49
CA ALA A 72 -12.12 4.07 5.76
C ALA A 72 -11.10 4.04 4.60
N THR A 73 -10.89 5.16 3.92
CA THR A 73 -9.86 5.30 2.88
C THR A 73 -8.45 5.17 3.47
N LEU A 74 -8.19 5.84 4.59
CA LEU A 74 -6.91 5.72 5.31
C LEU A 74 -6.68 4.29 5.79
N ASP A 75 -7.71 3.60 6.30
CA ASP A 75 -7.61 2.21 6.74
C ASP A 75 -7.32 1.26 5.57
N ALA A 76 -7.93 1.47 4.40
CA ALA A 76 -7.62 0.72 3.19
C ALA A 76 -6.14 0.90 2.78
N LEU A 77 -5.64 2.14 2.81
CA LEU A 77 -4.25 2.47 2.52
C LEU A 77 -3.30 1.83 3.54
N ASN A 78 -3.60 1.95 4.84
CA ASN A 78 -2.83 1.35 5.93
C ASN A 78 -2.85 -0.18 5.89
N TYR A 79 -3.93 -0.78 5.39
CA TYR A 79 -4.01 -2.23 5.20
C TYR A 79 -3.10 -2.69 4.06
N GLY A 80 -3.18 -2.03 2.89
CA GLY A 80 -2.50 -2.47 1.67
C GLY A 80 -1.03 -2.03 1.54
N ASN A 81 -0.63 -0.86 2.06
CA ASN A 81 0.74 -0.35 1.92
C ASN A 81 1.81 -1.30 2.47
N PRO A 82 1.65 -1.91 3.66
CA PRO A 82 2.58 -2.92 4.15
C PRO A 82 2.70 -4.15 3.24
N LYS A 83 1.58 -4.58 2.62
CA LYS A 83 1.59 -5.69 1.66
C LYS A 83 2.35 -5.32 0.39
N TYR A 84 2.22 -4.08 -0.06
CA TYR A 84 3.00 -3.58 -1.18
C TYR A 84 4.49 -3.46 -0.84
N LEU A 85 4.85 -3.18 0.42
CA LEU A 85 6.24 -3.23 0.84
C LEU A 85 6.80 -4.66 0.76
N ILE A 86 6.04 -5.67 1.21
CA ILE A 86 6.42 -7.09 1.03
C ILE A 86 6.58 -7.42 -0.46
N LEU A 87 5.65 -6.97 -1.30
CA LEU A 87 5.71 -7.19 -2.75
C LEU A 87 6.96 -6.59 -3.39
N ILE A 88 7.21 -5.30 -3.18
CA ILE A 88 8.34 -4.62 -3.81
C ILE A 88 9.67 -5.11 -3.26
N THR A 89 9.71 -5.50 -1.98
CA THR A 89 10.89 -6.13 -1.37
C THR A 89 11.17 -7.47 -2.04
N ALA A 90 10.17 -8.36 -2.15
CA ALA A 90 10.36 -9.65 -2.80
C ALA A 90 10.83 -9.51 -4.26
N TRP A 91 10.25 -8.56 -5.01
CA TRP A 91 10.67 -8.30 -6.40
C TRP A 91 12.10 -7.76 -6.47
N ASN A 92 12.45 -6.77 -5.65
CA ASN A 92 13.78 -6.19 -5.62
C ASN A 92 14.85 -7.22 -5.20
N GLU A 93 14.60 -7.97 -4.13
CA GLU A 93 15.54 -8.98 -3.63
C GLU A 93 15.74 -10.11 -4.65
N ALA A 94 14.65 -10.63 -5.22
CA ALA A 94 14.71 -11.68 -6.23
C ALA A 94 15.41 -11.21 -7.52
N TRP A 95 15.14 -9.98 -7.96
CA TRP A 95 15.78 -9.37 -9.14
C TRP A 95 17.31 -9.34 -9.01
N HIS A 96 17.80 -9.12 -7.80
CA HIS A 96 19.23 -9.12 -7.49
C HIS A 96 19.80 -10.49 -7.07
N GLY A 97 19.04 -11.58 -7.23
CA GLY A 97 19.47 -12.94 -6.86
C GLY A 97 19.60 -13.19 -5.35
N ARG A 98 19.13 -12.23 -4.53
CA ARG A 98 19.10 -12.34 -3.06
C ARG A 98 17.92 -13.22 -2.62
N ASP A 99 17.88 -13.52 -1.33
CA ASP A 99 16.83 -14.39 -0.80
C ASP A 99 15.49 -13.65 -0.73
N ALA A 100 14.51 -14.18 -1.46
CA ALA A 100 13.11 -13.74 -1.44
C ALA A 100 12.15 -14.90 -1.09
N GLY A 101 12.69 -15.97 -0.48
CA GLY A 101 11.97 -17.19 -0.15
C GLY A 101 12.64 -18.46 -0.69
N GLY A 102 12.33 -19.60 -0.06
CA GLY A 102 12.79 -20.91 -0.49
C GLY A 102 14.16 -21.36 0.05
N ARG A 103 14.92 -20.47 0.71
CA ARG A 103 16.26 -20.78 1.27
C ARG A 103 16.29 -20.97 2.79
N ALA A 104 15.17 -20.78 3.50
CA ALA A 104 15.10 -20.80 4.97
C ALA A 104 15.35 -22.17 5.64
N GLY A 105 15.62 -23.25 4.88
CA GLY A 105 15.86 -24.61 5.39
C GLY A 105 14.62 -25.31 5.98
N LYS A 106 13.61 -24.55 6.43
CA LYS A 106 12.32 -25.02 6.92
C LYS A 106 11.20 -24.40 6.08
N ARG A 107 10.25 -25.23 5.64
CA ARG A 107 9.02 -24.75 5.00
C ARG A 107 8.07 -24.15 6.04
N LEU A 108 7.21 -23.24 5.60
CA LEU A 108 6.08 -22.79 6.41
C LEU A 108 5.27 -23.99 6.89
N ASP A 109 4.78 -23.93 8.13
CA ASP A 109 3.86 -24.93 8.63
C ASP A 109 2.47 -24.80 7.98
N SER A 110 1.55 -25.72 8.33
CA SER A 110 0.22 -25.76 7.72
C SER A 110 -0.51 -24.43 7.86
N VAL A 111 -0.51 -23.84 9.07
CA VAL A 111 -1.22 -22.59 9.38
C VAL A 111 -0.61 -21.41 8.62
N GLN A 112 0.72 -21.31 8.63
CA GLN A 112 1.43 -20.24 7.94
C GLN A 112 1.26 -20.29 6.42
N SER A 113 1.11 -21.49 5.86
CA SER A 113 0.90 -21.72 4.42
C SER A 113 -0.56 -21.58 3.97
N GLU A 114 -1.51 -21.43 4.89
CA GLU A 114 -2.93 -21.24 4.56
C GLU A 114 -3.13 -19.99 3.71
N ARG A 115 -4.02 -20.08 2.72
CA ARG A 115 -4.37 -18.94 1.88
C ARG A 115 -5.36 -18.03 2.59
N ILE A 116 -5.10 -16.72 2.54
CA ILE A 116 -6.10 -15.73 2.96
C ILE A 116 -7.27 -15.70 1.95
N PRO A 117 -8.48 -15.27 2.37
CA PRO A 117 -9.60 -15.08 1.47
C PRO A 117 -9.24 -14.18 0.28
N TYR A 118 -9.69 -14.57 -0.91
CA TYR A 118 -9.47 -13.79 -2.13
C TYR A 118 -10.56 -12.72 -2.29
N GLY A 119 -10.17 -11.57 -2.83
CA GLY A 119 -11.06 -10.43 -3.05
C GLY A 119 -10.88 -9.32 -2.01
N LEU A 120 -11.68 -8.27 -2.14
CA LEU A 120 -11.71 -7.19 -1.17
C LEU A 120 -12.50 -7.62 0.08
N PRO A 121 -12.15 -7.14 1.28
CA PRO A 121 -12.98 -7.32 2.47
C PRO A 121 -14.40 -6.77 2.25
N GLN A 122 -15.37 -7.29 2.99
CA GLN A 122 -16.74 -6.81 2.93
C GLN A 122 -16.81 -5.30 3.22
N GLY A 123 -17.53 -4.56 2.36
CA GLY A 123 -17.67 -3.11 2.49
C GLY A 123 -16.49 -2.28 1.98
N VAL A 124 -15.44 -2.91 1.47
CA VAL A 124 -14.30 -2.20 0.84
C VAL A 124 -14.48 -2.16 -0.66
N GLU A 125 -14.50 -0.95 -1.22
CA GLU A 125 -14.53 -0.71 -2.66
C GLU A 125 -13.15 -0.40 -3.22
N LYS A 126 -13.02 -0.41 -4.55
CA LYS A 126 -11.79 0.03 -5.21
C LYS A 126 -11.68 1.55 -5.05
N LEU A 127 -10.54 2.02 -4.56
CA LEU A 127 -10.23 3.45 -4.57
C LEU A 127 -10.15 3.97 -6.01
N HIS A 128 -10.84 5.09 -6.24
CA HIS A 128 -10.72 5.90 -7.45
C HIS A 128 -9.66 6.96 -7.21
N LEU A 129 -8.53 6.84 -7.90
CA LEU A 129 -7.38 7.72 -7.71
C LEU A 129 -7.56 8.96 -8.58
N ILE A 130 -7.14 10.11 -8.04
CA ILE A 130 -7.13 11.38 -8.78
C ILE A 130 -5.99 11.31 -9.81
N ASP A 131 -6.28 11.73 -11.04
CA ASP A 131 -5.26 12.00 -12.05
C ASP A 131 -4.62 13.37 -11.77
N PRO A 132 -3.33 13.43 -11.40
CA PRO A 132 -2.67 14.68 -11.08
C PRO A 132 -2.64 15.66 -12.25
N GLU A 133 -2.56 15.20 -13.49
CA GLU A 133 -2.51 16.08 -14.67
C GLU A 133 -3.87 16.72 -14.97
N ALA A 134 -4.96 16.02 -14.63
CA ALA A 134 -6.33 16.49 -14.81
C ALA A 134 -6.93 17.20 -13.59
N ALA A 135 -6.24 17.18 -12.44
CA ALA A 135 -6.69 17.84 -11.22
C ALA A 135 -6.59 19.38 -11.33
N ASP A 136 -7.32 20.11 -10.49
CA ASP A 136 -7.16 21.56 -10.41
C ASP A 136 -5.79 21.98 -9.83
N GLU A 137 -5.42 23.24 -10.06
CA GLU A 137 -4.11 23.78 -9.66
C GLU A 137 -3.86 23.65 -8.15
N HIS A 138 -4.90 23.76 -7.33
CA HIS A 138 -4.75 23.64 -5.89
C HIS A 138 -4.37 22.20 -5.49
N VAL A 139 -5.06 21.21 -6.03
CA VAL A 139 -4.76 19.79 -5.81
C VAL A 139 -3.39 19.41 -6.38
N GLN A 140 -3.02 19.92 -7.56
CA GLN A 140 -1.69 19.71 -8.14
C GLN A 140 -0.58 20.23 -7.22
N CYS A 141 -0.72 21.46 -6.72
CA CYS A 141 0.23 22.05 -5.78
C CYS A 141 0.32 21.24 -4.48
N LEU A 142 -0.82 20.82 -3.91
CA LEU A 142 -0.84 20.01 -2.70
C LEU A 142 -0.10 18.68 -2.88
N LEU A 143 -0.37 17.97 -3.99
CA LEU A 143 0.29 16.70 -4.30
C LEU A 143 1.80 16.90 -4.51
N LYS A 144 2.20 18.00 -5.17
CA LYS A 144 3.60 18.37 -5.37
C LYS A 144 4.30 18.66 -4.03
N ASP A 145 3.68 19.44 -3.15
CA ASP A 145 4.28 19.81 -1.86
C ASP A 145 4.49 18.57 -0.98
N ILE A 146 3.52 17.65 -0.95
CA ILE A 146 3.65 16.38 -0.24
C ILE A 146 4.76 15.52 -0.87
N ARG A 147 4.83 15.43 -2.20
CA ARG A 147 5.89 14.70 -2.90
C ARG A 147 7.27 15.26 -2.55
N ASP A 148 7.44 16.57 -2.65
CA ASP A 148 8.72 17.26 -2.47
C ASP A 148 9.18 17.21 -1.00
N ALA A 149 8.26 17.27 -0.04
CA ALA A 149 8.56 17.12 1.39
C ALA A 149 9.21 15.78 1.76
N PHE A 150 8.91 14.72 1.00
CA PHE A 150 9.47 13.38 1.20
C PHE A 150 10.49 12.99 0.11
N LEU A 151 10.90 13.94 -0.73
CA LEU A 151 11.86 13.72 -1.83
C LEU A 151 11.43 12.58 -2.79
N HIS A 152 10.13 12.44 -3.00
CA HIS A 152 9.57 11.44 -3.90
C HIS A 152 9.54 11.92 -5.35
N HIS A 153 9.39 10.98 -6.29
CA HIS A 153 9.33 11.26 -7.73
C HIS A 153 7.90 11.54 -8.23
N GLY A 154 6.88 11.18 -7.44
CA GLY A 154 5.46 11.40 -7.73
C GLY A 154 4.61 11.26 -6.46
N PRO A 155 3.36 11.74 -6.48
CA PRO A 155 2.41 11.48 -5.40
C PRO A 155 2.13 9.99 -5.25
N ALA A 156 1.99 9.52 -4.00
CA ALA A 156 1.82 8.10 -3.74
C ALA A 156 0.46 7.59 -4.25
N SER A 157 0.49 6.67 -5.22
CA SER A 157 -0.72 6.08 -5.83
C SER A 157 -1.66 7.13 -6.46
N ASP A 158 -1.14 7.88 -7.42
CA ASP A 158 -1.89 8.67 -8.40
C ASP A 158 -2.55 7.80 -9.49
N PHE A 159 -3.19 8.35 -10.52
CA PHE A 159 -3.80 7.57 -11.61
C PHE A 159 -2.76 6.86 -12.48
#